data_AF-A0AAW1WMS6-F1
#
_entry.id   AF-A0AAW1WMS6-F1
#
_cell.length_a   1.000
_cell.length_b   1.000
_cell.length_c   1.000
_cell.angle_alpha   90.00
_cell.angle_beta   90.00
_cell.angle_gamma   90.00
#
_symmetry.space_group_name_H-M   'P 1'
#
loop_
_entity.id
_entity.type
_entity.pdbx_description
1 polymer ?
#
loop_
_entity_poly.entity_id
_entity_poly.type
_entity_poly.pdbx_seq_one_letter_code
_entity_poly.pdbx_strand_id
1 'polypeptide(L)' 'MVAVKNATPGSILYLEGNLETKIFTDPTTGLVRRVREIAVRRNGRLVFLGKGNDAEPTQTGLKGVGYY' A
#
# COMPACT_ATOMS: atom_id res chain seq x y z
N MET A 1 5.10 15.97 2.83
CA MET A 1 4.71 14.56 2.60
C MET A 1 5.10 13.74 3.83
N VAL A 2 4.15 13.48 4.74
CA VAL A 2 4.40 12.86 6.06
C VAL A 2 4.71 11.35 5.95
N ALA A 3 4.08 10.65 5.00
CA ALA A 3 4.29 9.22 4.80
C ALA A 3 5.71 8.89 4.32
N VAL A 4 6.17 9.52 3.24
CA VAL A 4 7.44 9.16 2.57
C VAL A 4 8.68 9.42 3.42
N LYS A 5 8.62 10.34 4.40
CA LYS A 5 9.75 10.58 5.30
C LYS A 5 9.79 9.64 6.51
N ASN A 6 8.66 9.04 6.91
CA ASN A 6 8.55 8.33 8.20
C ASN A 6 8.15 6.86 8.06
N ALA A 7 7.58 6.44 6.92
CA ALA A 7 7.21 5.06 6.65
C ALA A 7 8.43 4.26 6.21
N THR A 8 9.07 3.59 7.16
CA THR A 8 10.10 2.59 6.88
C THR A 8 9.47 1.21 6.70
N PRO A 9 10.10 0.28 5.95
CA PRO A 9 9.65 -1.11 5.89
C PRO A 9 9.43 -1.68 7.31
N GLY A 10 8.36 -2.45 7.48
CA GLY A 10 7.94 -3.00 8.77
C GLY A 10 7.09 -2.06 9.64
N SER A 11 6.93 -0.79 9.28
CA SER A 11 6.04 0.13 10.02
C SER A 11 4.60 -0.36 10.02
N ILE A 12 3.93 -0.27 11.17
CA ILE A 12 2.50 -0.54 11.29
C ILE A 12 1.74 0.78 11.16
N LEU A 13 0.82 0.82 10.20
CA LEU A 13 0.06 2.02 9.84
C LEU A 13 -1.44 1.73 9.90
N TYR A 14 -2.18 2.69 10.46
CA TYR A 14 -3.62 2.82 10.25
C TYR A 14 -3.89 3.85 9.16
N LEU A 15 -4.78 3.52 8.22
CA LEU A 15 -5.09 4.36 7.06
C LEU A 15 -6.61 4.48 6.87
N GLU A 16 -7.07 5.70 6.58
CA GLU A 16 -8.43 5.99 6.12
C GLU A 16 -8.36 6.71 4.77
N GLY A 17 -9.12 6.21 3.80
CA GLY A 17 -9.17 6.76 2.46
C GLY A 17 -10.22 6.05 1.60
N ASN A 18 -10.24 6.36 0.32
CA ASN A 18 -11.18 5.77 -0.62
C ASN A 18 -10.54 4.60 -1.38
N LEU A 19 -11.30 3.53 -1.62
CA LEU A 19 -10.90 2.49 -2.55
C LEU A 19 -11.06 3.01 -3.99
N GLU A 20 -9.94 3.20 -4.69
CA GLU A 20 -9.91 3.66 -6.08
C GLU A 20 -9.36 2.54 -6.97
N THR A 21 -9.89 2.42 -8.19
CA THR A 21 -9.35 1.48 -9.20
C THR A 21 -8.55 2.27 -10.22
N LYS A 22 -7.25 1.97 -10.32
CA LYS A 22 -6.38 2.53 -11.33
C LYS A 22 -6.31 1.60 -12.52
N ILE A 23 -6.61 2.13 -13.71
CA ILE A 23 -6.48 1.43 -14.99
C ILE A 23 -5.30 2.06 -15.72
N PHE A 24 -4.35 1.24 -16.15
CA PHE A 24 -3.18 1.71 -16.88
C PHE A 24 -2.67 0.62 -17.83
N THR A 25 -1.91 1.04 -18.83
CA THR A 25 -1.17 0.12 -19.69
C THR A 25 0.18 -0.15 -19.06
N ASP A 26 0.49 -1.41 -18.77
CA ASP A 26 1.79 -1.82 -18.27
C ASP A 26 2.87 -1.52 -19.32
N PRO A 27 3.86 -0.65 -19.04
CA PRO A 27 4.85 -0.24 -20.04
C PRO A 27 5.81 -1.37 -20.42
N THR A 28 5.93 -2.43 -19.62
CA THR A 28 6.79 -3.58 -19.92
C THR A 28 6.08 -4.62 -20.79
N THR A 29 4.78 -4.84 -20.59
CA THR A 29 4.03 -5.91 -21.28
C THR A 29 3.03 -5.40 -22.32
N GLY A 30 2.66 -4.12 -22.30
CA GLY A 30 1.62 -3.54 -23.15
C GLY A 30 0.19 -3.91 -22.75
N LEU A 31 -0.01 -4.72 -21.70
CA LEU A 31 -1.33 -5.16 -21.25
C LEU A 31 -2.02 -4.09 -20.41
N VAL A 32 -3.34 -3.98 -20.57
CA VAL A 32 -4.18 -3.15 -19.69
C VAL A 32 -4.34 -3.85 -18.34
N ARG A 33 -3.85 -3.21 -17.27
CA ARG A 33 -3.97 -3.69 -15.89
C ARG A 33 -4.95 -2.84 -15.10
N ARG A 34 -5.58 -3.48 -14.09
CA ARG A 34 -6.44 -2.82 -13.10
C ARG A 34 -5.91 -3.14 -11.71
N VAL A 35 -5.66 -2.12 -10.90
CA VAL A 35 -5.19 -2.29 -9.52
C VAL A 35 -6.09 -1.48 -8.60
N ARG A 36 -6.50 -2.07 -7.47
CA ARG A 36 -7.26 -1.37 -6.43
C ARG A 36 -6.28 -0.84 -5.39
N GLU A 37 -6.38 0.45 -5.08
CA GLU A 37 -5.53 1.14 -4.12
C GLU A 37 -6.38 1.98 -3.16
N ILE A 38 -5.87 2.23 -1.94
CA ILE A 38 -6.49 3.16 -1.01
C ILE A 38 -5.90 4.54 -1.24
N ALA A 39 -6.69 5.45 -1.81
CA ALA A 39 -6.30 6.84 -2.03
C ALA A 39 -6.54 7.67 -0.76
N VAL A 40 -5.43 8.11 -0.14
CA VAL A 40 -5.45 9.00 1.03
C VAL A 40 -5.31 10.44 0.55
N ARG A 41 -6.39 11.21 0.63
CA ARG A 41 -6.46 12.62 0.20
C ARG A 41 -6.59 13.55 1.41
N ARG A 42 -6.90 14.84 1.23
CA ARG A 42 -6.98 15.85 2.30
C ARG A 42 -7.84 15.42 3.50
N ASN A 43 -8.93 14.69 3.26
CA ASN A 43 -9.85 14.23 4.29
C ASN A 43 -9.53 12.81 4.81
N GLY A 44 -8.50 12.17 4.26
CA GLY A 44 -8.04 10.87 4.70
C GLY A 44 -7.11 10.99 5.91
N ARG A 45 -6.81 9.85 6.52
CA ARG A 45 -5.98 9.77 7.73
C ARG A 45 -4.86 8.76 7.56
N LEU A 46 -3.70 9.07 8.12
CA LEU A 46 -2.57 8.17 8.22
C LEU A 46 -1.97 8.30 9.62
N VAL A 47 -1.93 7.20 10.37
CA VAL A 47 -1.42 7.15 11.75
C VAL A 47 -0.41 6.03 11.87
N PHE A 48 0.77 6.36 12.41
CA PHE A 48 1.78 5.37 12.79
C PHE A 48 1.39 4.74 14.12
N LEU A 49 1.20 3.42 14.14
CA LEU A 49 0.84 2.66 15.33
C LEU A 49 2.05 2.05 16.02
N GLY A 50 3.19 1.93 15.32
CA GLY A 50 4.44 1.42 15.88
C GLY A 50 5.61 1.60 14.92
N LYS A 51 6.83 1.61 15.48
CA LYS A 51 8.07 1.50 14.71
C LYS A 51 8.35 0.01 14.54
N GLY A 52 8.55 -0.44 13.30
CA GLY A 52 8.55 -1.85 12.87
C GLY A 52 9.61 -2.79 13.45
N ASN A 53 10.18 -2.51 14.63
CA ASN A 53 11.12 -3.41 15.31
C ASN A 53 10.44 -4.43 16.22
N ASP A 54 9.17 -4.24 16.59
CA ASP A 54 8.46 -5.12 17.53
C ASP A 54 7.48 -6.10 16.84
N ALA A 55 7.38 -6.04 15.52
CA ALA A 55 6.50 -6.92 14.75
C ALA A 55 7.35 -7.81 13.84
N GLU A 56 7.38 -9.11 14.13
CA GLU A 56 8.01 -10.09 13.26
C GLU A 56 7.45 -9.97 11.83
N PRO A 57 8.30 -9.84 10.81
CA PRO A 57 7.83 -9.71 9.45
C PRO A 57 7.26 -11.06 9.01
N THR A 58 5.93 -11.14 8.80
CA THR A 58 5.29 -12.30 8.15
C THR A 58 5.64 -12.30 6.65
N GLN A 59 6.92 -12.56 6.34
CA GLN A 59 7.46 -12.60 4.97
C GLN A 59 6.92 -13.77 4.14
N THR A 60 6.12 -14.66 4.71
CA THR A 60 5.64 -15.90 4.07
C THR A 60 4.26 -15.80 3.40
N GLY A 61 3.54 -14.67 3.48
CA GLY A 61 2.14 -14.58 3.01
C GLY A 61 1.87 -13.90 1.66
N LEU A 62 2.82 -13.14 1.11
CA LEU A 62 2.55 -12.30 -0.07
C LEU A 62 2.79 -13.00 -1.43
N LYS A 63 3.33 -14.23 -1.43
CA LYS A 63 3.38 -15.10 -2.60
C LYS A 63 2.03 -15.81 -2.79
N GLY A 64 0.98 -15.09 -3.14
CA GLY A 64 -0.34 -15.72 -3.31
C GLY A 64 -1.50 -14.81 -3.69
N VAL A 65 -1.33 -13.48 -3.61
CA VAL A 65 -2.29 -12.53 -4.19
C VAL A 65 -2.09 -12.46 -5.70
N GLY A 66 -2.41 -13.57 -6.36
CA GLY A 66 -2.57 -13.66 -7.80
C GLY A 66 -3.71 -12.73 -8.22
N TYR A 67 -3.34 -11.61 -8.81
CA TYR A 67 -4.26 -10.81 -9.61
C TYR A 67 -4.38 -11.50 -10.98
N TYR A 68 -5.44 -12.30 -11.15
CA TYR A 68 -6.00 -12.57 -12.47
C TYR A 68 -6.91 -11.39 -12.88
#